data_AF-A0A4V1ERL8-F1
#
_entry.id   AF-A0A4V1ERL8-F1
#
_cell.length_a   1.000
_cell.length_b   1.000
_cell.length_c   1.000
_cell.angle_alpha   90.00
_cell.angle_beta   90.00
_cell.angle_gamma   90.00
#
_symmetry.space_group_name_H-M   'P 1'
#
loop_
_entity.id
_entity.type
_entity.pdbx_description
1 polymer ?
#
loop_
_entity_poly.entity_id
_entity_poly.type
_entity_poly.pdbx_seq_one_letter_code
_entity_poly.pdbx_strand_id
1 'polypeptide(L)'
;MTDTPMNPMNQAMNPTEPLKPNTNGMLRLFVYGTLKPGFWNHDRFCRGVLAVEDAVVRGRLFETSSGIPVLQVPEEDILAVGTTNPRADVATQAHVTARVSNPEPTPDRPPKKGTGAPWGDVYGEPLTFDDPETRLPTIDRLEGFYPGGPCLYRRVLVPILVNGAVLPAWLYVGENPMSRRFTPLGESRWPR
;
A
#
# COMPACT_ATOMS: atom_id res chain seq x y z
N MET A 1 12.82 -60.91 1.07
CA MET A 1 11.50 -60.55 1.63
C MET A 1 11.63 -60.49 3.13
N THR A 2 11.75 -59.29 3.67
CA THR A 2 11.20 -58.86 4.97
C THR A 2 11.48 -57.36 5.08
N ASP A 3 10.42 -56.61 4.86
CA ASP A 3 10.32 -55.16 5.02
C ASP A 3 10.71 -54.73 6.44
N THR A 4 11.52 -53.68 6.54
CA THR A 4 11.66 -52.89 7.76
C THR A 4 10.69 -51.72 7.67
N PRO A 5 9.75 -51.52 8.62
CA PRO A 5 8.77 -50.46 8.51
C PRO A 5 9.32 -49.10 8.93
N MET A 6 8.78 -48.12 8.21
CA MET A 6 8.98 -46.69 8.19
C MET A 6 8.60 -46.00 9.52
N ASN A 7 9.46 -45.08 9.98
CA ASN A 7 9.20 -44.19 11.12
C ASN A 7 8.28 -43.01 10.68
N PRO A 8 7.05 -42.84 11.21
CA PRO A 8 6.28 -41.65 10.92
C PRO A 8 6.74 -40.52 11.85
N MET A 9 7.36 -39.52 11.24
CA MET A 9 7.75 -38.26 11.88
C MET A 9 6.48 -37.46 12.20
N ASN A 10 5.86 -37.74 13.36
CA ASN A 10 4.83 -36.88 13.94
C ASN A 10 5.49 -35.57 14.39
N GLN A 11 5.53 -34.56 13.52
CA GLN A 11 5.63 -33.17 13.96
C GLN A 11 4.32 -32.80 14.65
N ALA A 12 4.31 -32.90 15.97
CA ALA A 12 3.25 -32.38 16.80
C ALA A 12 3.15 -30.86 16.59
N MET A 13 2.04 -30.41 16.01
CA MET A 13 1.69 -28.99 15.97
C MET A 13 1.45 -28.52 17.41
N ASN A 14 2.20 -27.50 17.82
CA ASN A 14 2.11 -26.91 19.15
C ASN A 14 0.82 -26.05 19.22
N PRO A 15 -0.19 -26.36 20.07
CA PRO A 15 -1.52 -25.73 19.97
C PRO A 15 -1.62 -24.29 20.50
N THR A 16 -0.51 -23.64 20.85
CA THR A 16 -0.51 -22.38 21.62
C THR A 16 0.09 -21.18 20.89
N GLU A 17 0.49 -21.31 19.62
CA GLU A 17 0.72 -20.12 18.81
C GLU A 17 -0.62 -19.58 18.30
N PRO A 18 -0.97 -18.30 18.57
CA PRO A 18 -2.10 -17.69 17.88
C PRO A 18 -1.84 -17.81 16.38
N LEU A 19 -2.80 -18.37 15.63
CA LEU A 19 -2.75 -18.38 14.17
C LEU A 19 -2.39 -16.97 13.73
N LYS A 20 -1.17 -16.76 13.22
CA LYS A 20 -0.87 -15.53 12.51
C LYS A 20 -1.91 -15.44 11.41
N PRO A 21 -2.76 -14.40 11.35
CA PRO A 21 -3.71 -14.28 10.28
C PRO A 21 -2.93 -14.41 8.97
N ASN A 22 -3.38 -15.28 8.07
CA ASN A 22 -2.73 -15.48 6.79
C ASN A 22 -2.93 -14.21 5.93
N THR A 23 -2.11 -13.19 6.18
CA THR A 23 -2.17 -11.91 5.48
C THR A 23 -1.52 -11.99 4.09
N ASN A 24 -0.97 -13.14 3.69
CA ASN A 24 -0.29 -13.28 2.40
C ASN A 24 -1.24 -13.15 1.20
N GLY A 25 -2.54 -13.36 1.40
CA GLY A 25 -3.58 -13.13 0.38
C GLY A 25 -4.33 -11.81 0.54
N MET A 26 -4.04 -11.03 1.59
CA MET A 26 -4.79 -9.81 1.90
C MET A 26 -4.17 -8.60 1.21
N LEU A 27 -5.01 -7.78 0.62
CA LEU A 27 -4.63 -6.48 0.08
C LEU A 27 -4.58 -5.44 1.18
N ARG A 28 -3.51 -4.64 1.24
CA ARG A 28 -3.45 -3.42 2.04
C ARG A 28 -3.39 -2.22 1.12
N LEU A 29 -4.35 -1.32 1.27
CA LEU A 29 -4.45 -0.09 0.48
C LEU A 29 -4.43 1.12 1.43
N PHE A 30 -3.37 1.93 1.37
CA PHE A 30 -3.29 3.19 2.09
C PHE A 30 -4.13 4.25 1.39
N VAL A 31 -5.08 4.84 2.11
CA VAL A 31 -5.94 5.93 1.61
C VAL A 31 -5.69 7.22 2.38
N TYR A 32 -5.64 8.34 1.68
CA TYR A 32 -5.34 9.66 2.26
C TYR A 32 -6.39 10.72 1.90
N GLY A 33 -7.42 10.35 1.14
CA GLY A 33 -8.39 11.26 0.56
C GLY A 33 -9.80 10.67 0.50
N THR A 34 -10.42 10.75 -0.67
CA THR A 34 -11.85 10.45 -0.87
C THR A 34 -12.27 9.00 -0.55
N LEU A 35 -11.32 8.07 -0.47
CA LEU A 35 -11.52 6.67 -0.09
C LEU A 35 -11.46 6.43 1.44
N LYS A 36 -11.13 7.45 2.25
CA LYS A 36 -11.13 7.35 3.72
C LYS A 36 -12.56 7.14 4.26
N PRO A 37 -12.76 6.44 5.39
CA PRO A 37 -14.06 6.32 6.03
C PRO A 37 -14.74 7.68 6.24
N GLY A 38 -16.03 7.76 5.91
CA GLY A 38 -16.83 9.00 6.02
C GLY A 38 -16.84 9.87 4.75
N PHE A 39 -16.11 9.51 3.70
CA PHE A 39 -16.15 10.18 2.40
C PHE A 39 -16.95 9.41 1.34
N TRP A 40 -17.42 10.12 0.31
CA TRP A 40 -18.40 9.61 -0.68
C TRP A 40 -17.94 8.39 -1.48
N ASN A 41 -16.64 8.18 -1.67
CA ASN A 41 -16.13 7.01 -2.38
C ASN A 41 -16.00 5.78 -1.46
N HIS A 42 -15.81 5.97 -0.15
CA HIS A 42 -15.63 4.86 0.78
C HIS A 42 -16.83 3.91 0.78
N ASP A 43 -18.04 4.47 0.91
CA ASP A 43 -19.28 3.68 0.97
C ASP A 43 -19.54 2.88 -0.31
N ARG A 44 -18.93 3.26 -1.44
CA ARG A 44 -19.10 2.56 -2.71
C ARG A 44 -17.99 1.55 -2.98
N PHE A 45 -16.75 1.89 -2.62
CA PHE A 45 -15.56 1.16 -3.06
C PHE A 45 -14.84 0.41 -1.94
N CYS A 46 -15.12 0.72 -0.68
CA CYS A 46 -14.43 0.19 0.50
C CYS A 46 -15.34 -0.62 1.43
N ARG A 47 -16.59 -0.93 1.04
CA ARG A 47 -17.46 -1.85 1.78
C ARG A 47 -16.78 -3.20 2.02
N GLY A 48 -16.98 -3.78 3.20
CA GLY A 48 -16.34 -5.03 3.58
C GLY A 48 -14.87 -4.90 3.94
N VAL A 49 -14.37 -3.69 4.20
CA VAL A 49 -13.04 -3.49 4.80
C VAL A 49 -12.93 -4.29 6.10
N LEU A 50 -11.85 -5.06 6.24
CA LEU A 50 -11.63 -5.95 7.38
C LEU A 50 -10.92 -5.25 8.53
N ALA A 51 -10.05 -4.29 8.22
CA ALA A 51 -9.33 -3.49 9.19
C ALA A 51 -9.05 -2.10 8.65
N VAL A 52 -9.12 -1.12 9.55
CA VAL A 52 -8.75 0.28 9.33
C VAL A 52 -7.85 0.69 10.48
N GLU A 53 -6.66 1.19 10.17
CA GLU A 53 -5.69 1.67 11.15
C GLU A 53 -5.23 3.07 10.78
N ASP A 54 -4.68 3.83 11.74
CA ASP A 54 -4.00 5.08 11.46
C ASP A 54 -2.57 4.80 11.00
N ALA A 55 -2.12 5.50 9.96
CA ALA A 55 -0.77 5.37 9.45
C ALA A 55 -0.22 6.65 8.85
N VAL A 56 1.10 6.63 8.63
CA VAL A 56 1.83 7.71 7.99
C VAL A 56 2.63 7.17 6.80
N VAL A 57 2.66 7.94 5.71
CA VAL A 57 3.54 7.71 4.57
C VAL A 57 4.41 8.94 4.35
N ARG A 58 5.66 8.73 3.96
CA ARG A 58 6.54 9.84 3.55
C ARG A 58 6.13 10.37 2.19
N GLY A 59 5.80 11.65 2.11
CA GLY A 59 5.30 12.25 0.88
C GLY A 59 5.07 13.75 0.94
N ARG A 60 4.34 14.25 -0.05
CA ARG A 60 3.80 15.62 -0.12
C ARG A 60 2.36 15.55 -0.57
N LEU A 61 1.50 16.25 0.15
CA LEU A 61 0.09 16.33 -0.14
C LEU A 61 -0.21 17.65 -0.85
N PHE A 62 -1.02 17.57 -1.90
CA PHE A 62 -1.49 18.69 -2.68
C PHE A 62 -3.00 18.58 -2.86
N GLU A 63 -3.62 19.68 -3.25
CA GLU A 63 -4.99 19.73 -3.70
C GLU A 63 -5.05 20.22 -5.15
N THR A 64 -5.90 19.61 -5.96
CA THR A 64 -6.24 20.13 -7.29
C THR A 64 -7.15 21.35 -7.17
N SER A 65 -7.27 22.14 -8.25
CA SER A 65 -8.26 23.22 -8.32
C SER A 65 -9.73 22.79 -8.13
N SER A 66 -10.01 21.48 -8.18
CA SER A 66 -11.34 20.90 -7.96
C SER A 66 -11.54 20.29 -6.57
N GLY A 67 -10.61 20.51 -5.64
CA GLY A 67 -10.71 20.03 -4.27
C GLY A 67 -10.34 18.56 -4.07
N ILE A 68 -9.59 17.96 -5.00
CA ILE A 68 -9.21 16.54 -4.93
C ILE A 68 -7.77 16.43 -4.42
N PRO A 69 -7.50 15.59 -3.41
CA PRO A 69 -6.16 15.41 -2.89
C PRO A 69 -5.27 14.62 -3.85
N VAL A 70 -4.02 15.06 -3.97
CA VAL A 70 -2.97 14.39 -4.74
C VAL A 70 -1.77 14.18 -3.84
N LEU A 71 -1.34 12.92 -3.69
CA LEU A 71 -0.14 12.59 -2.92
C LEU A 71 1.01 12.23 -3.86
N GLN A 72 2.19 12.78 -3.56
CA GLN A 72 3.47 12.41 -4.16
C GLN A 72 4.37 11.75 -3.13
N VAL A 73 5.12 10.73 -3.54
CA VAL A 73 6.11 10.03 -2.71
C VAL A 73 7.49 10.13 -3.33
N PRO A 74 8.58 9.97 -2.55
CA PRO A 74 9.92 9.83 -3.09
C PRO A 74 10.01 8.60 -3.99
N GLU A 75 10.65 8.72 -5.16
CA GLU A 75 10.86 7.59 -6.08
C GLU A 75 11.69 6.47 -5.42
N GLU A 76 12.59 6.83 -4.49
CA GLU A 76 13.37 5.86 -3.72
C GLU A 76 12.53 5.01 -2.73
N ASP A 77 11.35 5.48 -2.35
CA ASP A 77 10.44 4.79 -1.43
C ASP A 77 9.45 3.86 -2.18
N ILE A 78 9.46 3.87 -3.52
CA ILE A 78 8.62 2.99 -4.34
C ILE A 78 9.25 1.59 -4.40
N LEU A 79 8.62 0.64 -3.71
CA LEU A 79 9.04 -0.75 -3.61
C LEU A 79 8.58 -1.59 -4.81
N ALA A 80 7.44 -1.23 -5.41
CA ALA A 80 6.90 -1.84 -6.62
C ALA A 80 5.89 -0.91 -7.30
N VAL A 81 5.63 -1.14 -8.58
CA VAL A 81 4.54 -0.50 -9.33
C VAL A 81 3.43 -1.53 -9.54
N GLY A 82 2.18 -1.10 -9.39
CA GLY A 82 1.02 -1.97 -9.53
C GLY A 82 0.87 -2.52 -10.94
N THR A 83 0.23 -3.69 -11.06
CA THR A 83 0.00 -4.37 -12.33
C THR A 83 -1.49 -4.53 -12.60
N THR A 84 -1.83 -5.08 -13.77
CA THR A 84 -3.21 -5.50 -14.08
C THR A 84 -3.61 -6.82 -13.42
N ASN A 85 -2.71 -7.47 -12.67
CA ASN A 85 -2.95 -8.75 -12.00
C ASN A 85 -2.99 -8.58 -10.47
N PRO A 86 -4.20 -8.50 -9.87
CA PRO A 86 -4.35 -8.32 -8.43
C PRO A 86 -3.64 -9.37 -7.56
N ARG A 87 -3.61 -10.63 -8.00
CA ARG A 87 -2.92 -11.70 -7.27
C ARG A 87 -1.41 -11.49 -7.26
N ALA A 88 -0.85 -11.05 -8.39
CA ALA A 88 0.58 -10.74 -8.48
C ALA A 88 0.94 -9.58 -7.55
N ASP A 89 0.12 -8.53 -7.52
CA ASP A 89 0.34 -7.36 -6.65
C ASP A 89 0.28 -7.74 -5.15
N VAL A 90 -0.69 -8.57 -4.75
CA VAL A 90 -0.76 -9.07 -3.37
C VAL A 90 0.44 -9.98 -3.04
N ALA A 91 0.86 -10.84 -3.97
CA ALA A 91 2.05 -11.67 -3.78
C ALA A 91 3.33 -10.82 -3.63
N THR A 92 3.48 -9.74 -4.40
CA THR A 92 4.57 -8.78 -4.24
C THR A 92 4.54 -8.10 -2.86
N GLN A 93 3.35 -7.65 -2.42
CA GLN A 93 3.18 -7.08 -1.07
C GLN A 93 3.59 -8.08 0.02
N ALA A 94 3.18 -9.34 -0.09
CA ALA A 94 3.54 -10.40 0.86
C ALA A 94 5.06 -10.65 0.90
N HIS A 95 5.69 -10.75 -0.27
CA HIS A 95 7.14 -10.93 -0.40
C HIS A 95 7.94 -9.79 0.24
N VAL A 96 7.51 -8.55 0.00
CA VAL A 96 8.12 -7.37 0.62
C VAL A 96 7.90 -7.36 2.13
N THR A 97 6.71 -7.72 2.61
CA THR A 97 6.40 -7.81 4.05
C THR A 97 7.36 -8.80 4.76
N ALA A 98 7.60 -9.95 4.14
CA ALA A 98 8.52 -10.97 4.67
C ALA A 98 9.96 -10.46 4.77
N ARG A 99 10.43 -9.67 3.79
CA ARG A 99 11.76 -9.05 3.81
C ARG A 99 11.91 -7.98 4.88
N VAL A 100 10.89 -7.15 5.10
CA VAL A 100 10.93 -6.13 6.16
C VAL A 100 11.03 -6.77 7.54
N SER A 101 10.39 -7.94 7.71
CA SER A 101 10.46 -8.71 8.96
C SER A 101 11.80 -9.41 9.19
N ASN A 102 12.61 -9.57 8.13
CA ASN A 102 13.93 -10.21 8.18
C ASN A 102 14.92 -9.45 7.29
N PRO A 103 15.45 -8.31 7.75
CA PRO A 103 16.29 -7.44 6.94
C PRO A 103 17.61 -8.15 6.58
N GLU A 104 17.83 -8.41 5.29
CA GLU A 104 19.17 -8.68 4.78
C GLU A 104 19.99 -7.38 4.78
N PRO A 105 21.34 -7.45 4.86
CA PRO A 105 22.19 -6.28 4.75
C PRO A 105 21.99 -5.59 3.40
N THR A 106 21.29 -4.46 3.39
CA THR A 106 21.13 -3.63 2.18
C THR A 106 22.45 -2.92 1.85
N PRO A 107 22.90 -2.92 0.59
CA PRO A 107 23.98 -2.04 0.17
C PRO A 107 23.54 -0.58 0.36
N ASP A 108 24.44 0.25 0.92
CA ASP A 108 24.25 1.68 1.09
C ASP A 108 23.85 2.34 -0.25
N ARG A 109 22.55 2.56 -0.43
CA ARG A 109 22.04 3.30 -1.58
C ARG A 109 22.00 4.77 -1.20
N PRO A 110 22.81 5.64 -1.85
CA PRO A 110 22.78 7.06 -1.51
C PRO A 110 21.41 7.66 -1.86
N PRO A 111 20.84 8.52 -1.00
CA PRO A 111 19.57 9.17 -1.27
C PRO A 111 19.71 10.07 -2.51
N LYS A 112 18.86 9.87 -3.50
CA LYS A 112 18.76 10.80 -4.64
C LYS A 112 18.07 12.07 -4.15
N LYS A 113 18.77 13.21 -4.18
CA LYS A 113 18.17 14.52 -3.87
C LYS A 113 17.07 14.85 -4.89
N GLY A 114 15.81 14.73 -4.47
CA GLY A 114 14.69 15.31 -5.20
C GLY A 114 14.77 16.85 -5.23
N THR A 115 14.44 17.46 -6.37
CA THR A 115 14.58 18.90 -6.65
C THR A 115 13.40 19.75 -6.15
N GLY A 116 12.79 19.42 -5.01
CA GLY A 116 11.60 20.11 -4.48
C GLY A 116 11.64 20.36 -2.97
N ALA A 117 10.53 20.88 -2.41
CA ALA A 117 10.36 21.07 -0.97
C ALA A 117 10.74 19.81 -0.16
N PRO A 118 11.14 19.87 1.11
CA PRO A 118 11.43 18.65 1.87
C PRO A 118 10.24 17.67 1.84
N TRP A 119 10.54 16.37 1.77
CA TRP A 119 9.53 15.33 2.00
C TRP A 119 9.07 15.39 3.46
N GLY A 120 7.77 15.22 3.70
CA GLY A 120 7.20 15.23 5.04
C GLY A 120 6.34 13.99 5.29
N ASP A 121 5.71 13.97 6.47
CA ASP A 121 4.77 12.93 6.85
C ASP A 121 3.37 13.27 6.35
N VAL A 122 2.71 12.32 5.68
CA VAL A 122 1.32 12.42 5.26
C VAL A 122 0.52 11.32 5.97
N TYR A 123 -0.53 11.73 6.68
CA TYR A 123 -1.38 10.81 7.43
C TYR A 123 -2.50 10.26 6.55
N GLY A 124 -2.78 8.99 6.72
CA GLY A 124 -3.86 8.28 6.06
C GLY A 124 -4.22 7.01 6.82
N GLU A 125 -4.99 6.15 6.17
CA GLU A 125 -5.55 4.94 6.76
C GLU A 125 -5.28 3.76 5.82
N PRO A 126 -4.47 2.75 6.20
CA PRO A 126 -4.46 1.47 5.51
C PRO A 126 -5.79 0.73 5.72
N LEU A 127 -6.40 0.37 4.61
CA LEU A 127 -7.56 -0.49 4.54
C LEU A 127 -7.11 -1.91 4.16
N THR A 128 -7.58 -2.91 4.90
CA THR A 128 -7.30 -4.33 4.60
C THR A 128 -8.50 -5.01 3.96
N PHE A 129 -8.25 -5.74 2.87
CA PHE A 129 -9.27 -6.47 2.11
C PHE A 129 -8.84 -7.91 1.80
N ASP A 130 -9.78 -8.84 1.75
CA ASP A 130 -9.59 -10.24 1.34
C ASP A 130 -10.07 -10.52 -0.09
N ASP A 131 -10.56 -9.50 -0.81
CA ASP A 131 -11.13 -9.60 -2.15
C ASP A 131 -10.31 -8.85 -3.23
N PRO A 132 -8.98 -9.04 -3.33
CA PRO A 132 -8.14 -8.22 -4.21
C PRO A 132 -8.56 -8.24 -5.68
N GLU A 133 -9.05 -9.40 -6.17
CA GLU A 133 -9.43 -9.62 -7.56
C GLU A 133 -10.63 -8.78 -8.01
N THR A 134 -11.52 -8.44 -7.09
CA THR A 134 -12.67 -7.57 -7.33
C THR A 134 -12.37 -6.13 -6.92
N ARG A 135 -11.63 -5.95 -5.82
CA ARG A 135 -11.32 -4.66 -5.22
C ARG A 135 -10.45 -3.81 -6.12
N LEU A 136 -9.29 -4.33 -6.54
CA LEU A 136 -8.30 -3.55 -7.29
C LEU A 136 -8.84 -3.08 -8.65
N PRO A 137 -9.45 -3.93 -9.50
CA PRO A 137 -9.97 -3.46 -10.78
C PRO A 137 -11.09 -2.41 -10.65
N THR A 138 -11.81 -2.41 -9.53
CA THR A 138 -12.88 -1.43 -9.29
C THR A 138 -12.32 -0.09 -8.86
N ILE A 139 -11.33 -0.07 -7.96
CA ILE A 139 -10.65 1.16 -7.55
C ILE A 139 -9.76 1.70 -8.67
N ASP A 140 -9.10 0.84 -9.45
CA ASP A 140 -8.29 1.25 -10.61
C ASP A 140 -9.10 2.03 -11.63
N ARG A 141 -10.34 1.60 -11.90
CA ARG A 141 -11.26 2.33 -12.79
C ARG A 141 -11.64 3.70 -12.23
N LEU A 142 -11.84 3.82 -10.92
CA LEU A 142 -12.13 5.09 -10.25
C LEU A 142 -10.92 6.04 -10.33
N GLU A 143 -9.74 5.55 -9.99
CA GLU A 143 -8.50 6.32 -9.91
C GLU A 143 -7.82 6.51 -11.28
N GLY A 144 -8.41 5.95 -12.34
CA GLY A 144 -7.90 6.04 -13.70
C GLY A 144 -6.51 5.43 -13.86
N PHE A 145 -6.25 4.30 -13.20
CA PHE A 145 -5.00 3.57 -13.28
C PHE A 145 -5.03 2.54 -14.42
N TYR A 146 -4.15 2.74 -15.40
CA TYR A 146 -4.02 1.90 -16.59
C TYR A 146 -2.53 1.60 -16.85
N PRO A 147 -1.97 0.52 -16.29
CA PRO A 147 -0.57 0.14 -16.53
C PRO A 147 -0.23 0.09 -18.03
N GLY A 148 0.83 0.78 -18.43
CA GLY A 148 1.26 0.87 -19.83
C GLY A 148 0.51 1.90 -20.68
N GLY A 149 -0.42 2.67 -20.10
CA GLY A 149 -1.15 3.76 -20.75
C GLY A 149 -1.21 5.03 -19.90
N PRO A 150 -1.95 6.06 -20.35
CA PRO A 150 -2.16 7.28 -19.59
C PRO A 150 -2.90 7.00 -18.28
N CYS A 151 -2.34 7.45 -17.16
CA CYS A 151 -2.91 7.28 -15.82
C CYS A 151 -3.29 8.64 -15.20
N LEU A 152 -4.38 8.70 -14.44
CA LEU A 152 -4.66 9.85 -13.56
C LEU A 152 -3.86 9.72 -12.26
N TYR A 153 -3.88 8.53 -11.67
CA TYR A 153 -3.03 8.13 -10.56
C TYR A 153 -2.29 6.83 -10.90
N ARG A 154 -1.07 6.69 -10.40
CA ARG A 154 -0.30 5.45 -10.44
C ARG A 154 -0.48 4.69 -9.13
N ARG A 155 -0.77 3.39 -9.19
CA ARG A 155 -0.70 2.53 -8.01
C ARG A 155 0.74 2.10 -7.76
N VAL A 156 1.27 2.38 -6.58
CA VAL A 156 2.64 2.04 -6.16
C VAL A 156 2.62 1.40 -4.77
N LEU A 157 3.58 0.52 -4.51
CA LEU A 157 3.78 -0.09 -3.21
C LEU A 157 4.83 0.72 -2.45
N VAL A 158 4.51 1.18 -1.25
CA VAL A 158 5.39 2.05 -0.45
C VAL A 158 5.44 1.57 1.01
N PRO A 159 6.51 1.89 1.75
CA PRO A 159 6.54 1.70 3.19
C PRO A 159 5.61 2.72 3.88
N ILE A 160 4.78 2.23 4.79
CA ILE A 160 3.95 3.05 5.68
C ILE A 160 4.28 2.71 7.13
N LEU A 161 4.16 3.69 8.02
CA LEU A 161 4.32 3.52 9.45
C LEU A 161 2.95 3.35 10.10
N VAL A 162 2.68 2.15 10.63
CA VAL A 162 1.43 1.79 11.33
C VAL A 162 1.78 1.39 12.75
N ASN A 163 1.29 2.11 13.76
CA ASN A 163 1.54 1.79 15.17
C ASN A 163 3.04 1.57 15.52
N GLY A 164 3.94 2.31 14.87
CA GLY A 164 5.40 2.18 15.05
C GLY A 164 6.08 1.06 14.25
N ALA A 165 5.32 0.25 13.51
CA ALA A 165 5.83 -0.78 12.61
C ALA A 165 5.79 -0.33 11.16
N VAL A 166 6.84 -0.66 10.39
CA VAL A 166 6.88 -0.40 8.95
C VAL A 166 6.23 -1.55 8.21
N LEU A 167 5.20 -1.26 7.41
CA LEU A 167 4.49 -2.24 6.59
C LEU A 167 4.40 -1.73 5.14
N PRO A 168 4.43 -2.60 4.13
CA PRO A 168 4.17 -2.19 2.76
C PRO A 168 2.65 -2.11 2.51
N ALA A 169 2.22 -1.03 1.85
CA ALA A 169 0.84 -0.84 1.41
C ALA A 169 0.77 -0.23 0.00
N TRP A 170 -0.23 -0.63 -0.77
CA TRP A 170 -0.51 -0.04 -2.07
C TRP A 170 -1.10 1.36 -1.89
N LEU A 171 -0.73 2.28 -2.78
CA LEU A 171 -1.07 3.69 -2.71
C LEU A 171 -1.28 4.26 -4.12
N TYR A 172 -2.31 5.07 -4.32
CA TYR A 172 -2.50 5.82 -5.56
C TYR A 172 -1.82 7.18 -5.48
N VAL A 173 -0.79 7.41 -6.28
CA VAL A 173 -0.01 8.66 -6.32
C VAL A 173 -0.24 9.40 -7.62
N GLY A 174 -0.30 10.73 -7.57
CA GLY A 174 -0.46 11.55 -8.78
C GLY A 174 0.89 11.96 -9.36
N GLU A 175 1.00 11.97 -10.69
CA GLU A 175 2.20 12.48 -11.37
C GLU A 175 2.18 14.00 -11.59
N ASN A 176 3.38 14.52 -11.80
CA ASN A 176 3.88 15.89 -11.74
C ASN A 176 2.90 17.07 -12.10
N PRO A 177 2.81 18.12 -11.24
CA PRO A 177 2.01 19.36 -11.39
C PRO A 177 2.25 20.27 -12.59
N MET A 178 3.27 20.05 -13.43
CA MET A 178 3.67 21.07 -14.42
C MET A 178 2.56 21.45 -15.43
N SER A 179 1.48 20.67 -15.53
CA SER A 179 0.28 20.99 -16.33
C SER A 179 -1.00 21.23 -15.50
N ARG A 180 -1.00 20.97 -14.20
CA ARG A 180 -2.17 21.09 -13.32
C ARG A 180 -1.84 21.96 -12.12
N ARG A 181 -2.61 23.04 -11.91
CA ARG A 181 -2.46 23.92 -10.74
C ARG A 181 -2.74 23.11 -9.47
N PHE A 182 -1.67 22.63 -8.82
CA PHE A 182 -1.72 21.98 -7.52
C PHE A 182 -1.32 22.99 -6.46
N THR A 183 -2.11 23.07 -5.39
CA THR A 183 -1.79 23.87 -4.21
C THR A 183 -1.21 22.93 -3.17
N PRO A 184 0.03 23.14 -2.68
CA PRO A 184 0.56 22.37 -1.57
C PRO A 184 -0.37 22.50 -0.37
N LEU A 185 -0.75 21.38 0.25
CA LEU A 185 -1.35 21.46 1.57
C LEU A 185 -0.23 21.74 2.56
N GLY A 186 -0.35 22.85 3.29
CA GLY A 186 0.51 23.14 4.44
C GLY A 186 0.28 22.18 5.61
N GLU A 187 -0.71 21.29 5.50
CA GLU A 187 -1.08 20.30 6.50
C GLU A 187 -0.71 18.89 6.05
N SER A 188 -0.25 18.07 7.00
CA SER A 188 0.06 16.65 6.79
C SER A 188 -1.17 15.75 6.61
N ARG A 189 -2.39 16.31 6.66
CA ARG A 189 -3.67 15.60 6.59
C ARG A 189 -4.56 16.26 5.55
N TRP A 190 -5.26 15.46 4.77
CA TRP A 190 -6.39 15.96 3.99
C TRP A 190 -7.57 16.21 4.96
N PRO A 191 -8.12 17.44 5.04
CA PRO A 191 -9.19 17.78 5.97
C PRO A 191 -10.46 16.97 5.69
N ARG A 192 -11.21 16.71 6.77
CA ARG A 192 -12.56 16.17 6.72
C ARG A 192 -13.55 17.23 6.24
#